data_AF-A0A2E7JV49-F1
#
_entry.id   AF-A0A2E7JV49-F1
#
_cell.length_a   1.000
_cell.length_b   1.000
_cell.length_c   1.000
_cell.angle_alpha   90.00
_cell.angle_beta   90.00
_cell.angle_gamma   90.00
#
_symmetry.space_group_name_H-M   'P 1'
#
loop_
_entity.id
_entity.type
_entity.pdbx_description
1 polymer ?
#
loop_
_entity_poly.entity_id
_entity_poly.type
_entity_poly.pdbx_seq_one_letter_code
_entity_poly.pdbx_strand_id
1 'polypeptide(L)' 'MKASASAPFSSQETARWQLHADLHLGTGYAMSLLELEGWLAQARSACDVGAISQDQLDALLEEAMSIGNALAEI' A
#
# COMPACT_ATOMS: atom_id res chain seq x y z
N MET A 1 -0.45 28.74 -30.17
CA MET A 1 0.26 27.58 -29.57
C MET A 1 -0.71 26.94 -28.59
N LYS A 2 -1.13 25.69 -28.84
CA LYS A 2 -2.07 24.97 -27.99
C LYS A 2 -1.38 24.66 -26.66
N ALA A 3 -1.86 25.25 -25.56
CA ALA A 3 -1.51 24.79 -24.23
C ALA A 3 -2.11 23.39 -24.07
N SER A 4 -1.26 22.35 -24.08
CA SER A 4 -1.66 21.02 -23.64
C SER A 4 -2.06 21.13 -22.18
N ALA A 5 -3.38 21.13 -21.94
CA ALA A 5 -3.93 20.98 -20.61
C ALA A 5 -3.48 19.61 -20.08
N SER A 6 -2.49 19.63 -19.18
CA SER A 6 -2.18 18.49 -18.33
C SER A 6 -3.42 18.30 -17.46
N ALA A 7 -4.27 17.34 -17.82
CA ALA A 7 -5.45 17.03 -17.02
C ALA A 7 -4.98 16.69 -15.59
N PRO A 8 -5.53 17.33 -14.55
CA PRO A 8 -5.26 16.86 -13.20
C PRO A 8 -5.77 15.42 -13.12
N PHE A 9 -4.93 14.52 -12.61
CA PHE A 9 -5.32 13.16 -12.25
C PHE A 9 -6.72 13.20 -11.64
N SER A 10 -7.65 12.39 -12.16
CA SER A 10 -9.01 12.30 -11.61
C SER A 10 -8.91 12.04 -10.11
N SER A 11 -9.72 12.70 -9.28
CA SER A 11 -9.65 12.59 -7.80
C SER A 11 -9.63 11.15 -7.28
N GLN A 12 -10.20 10.23 -8.06
CA GLN A 12 -10.21 8.80 -7.79
C GLN A 12 -8.85 8.13 -7.97
N GLU A 13 -8.08 8.53 -8.98
CA GLU A 13 -6.74 8.01 -9.24
C GLU A 13 -5.75 8.52 -8.19
N THR A 14 -5.83 9.80 -7.83
CA THR A 14 -5.04 10.40 -6.74
C THR A 14 -5.28 9.71 -5.41
N ALA A 15 -6.54 9.35 -5.11
CA ALA A 15 -6.88 8.62 -3.90
C ALA A 15 -6.30 7.19 -3.88
N ARG A 16 -6.26 6.51 -5.04
CA ARG A 16 -5.65 5.17 -5.15
C ARG A 16 -4.14 5.21 -4.93
N TRP A 17 -3.46 6.20 -5.52
CA TRP A 17 -2.02 6.41 -5.30
C TRP A 17 -1.70 6.72 -3.84
N GLN A 18 -2.51 7.57 -3.19
CA GLN A 18 -2.32 7.89 -1.78
C GLN A 18 -2.52 6.66 -0.88
N LEU A 19 -3.60 5.90 -1.10
CA LEU A 19 -3.86 4.69 -0.33
C LEU A 19 -2.72 3.67 -0.44
N HIS A 20 -2.20 3.46 -1.65
CA HIS A 20 -1.07 2.54 -1.84
C HIS A 20 0.18 3.02 -1.10
N ALA A 21 0.50 4.32 -1.16
CA ALA A 21 1.63 4.89 -0.44
C ALA A 21 1.46 4.75 1.09
N ASP A 22 0.26 5.00 1.62
CA ASP A 22 -0.04 4.86 3.04
C ASP A 22 0.12 3.40 3.52
N LEU A 23 -0.33 2.44 2.72
CA LEU A 23 -0.16 1.00 3.01
C LEU A 23 1.32 0.58 3.02
N HIS A 24 2.11 1.09 2.07
CA HIS A 24 3.54 0.79 1.98
C HIS A 24 4.32 1.39 3.16
N LEU A 25 4.09 2.67 3.47
CA LEU A 25 4.70 3.31 4.64
C LEU A 25 4.26 2.62 5.94
N GLY A 26 2.97 2.32 6.08
CA GLY A 26 2.44 1.63 7.25
C GLY A 26 3.10 0.27 7.50
N THR A 27 3.19 -0.56 6.44
CA THR A 27 3.86 -1.86 6.49
C THR A 27 5.35 -1.71 6.83
N GLY A 28 6.04 -0.77 6.18
CA GLY A 28 7.47 -0.49 6.37
C GLY A 28 7.85 0.01 7.76
N TYR A 29 6.95 0.71 8.44
CA TYR A 29 7.15 1.26 9.79
C TYR A 29 6.49 0.44 10.90
N ALA A 30 5.96 -0.74 10.60
CA ALA A 30 5.40 -1.62 11.63
C ALA A 30 6.49 -2.01 12.64
N MET A 31 6.25 -1.75 13.93
CA MET A 31 7.19 -2.07 15.02
C MET A 31 6.81 -3.36 15.74
N SER A 32 5.70 -3.99 15.35
CA SER A 32 5.21 -5.23 15.92
C SER A 32 4.48 -6.08 14.86
N LEU A 33 4.44 -7.39 15.10
CA LEU A 33 3.69 -8.31 14.23
C LEU A 33 2.20 -7.95 14.16
N LEU A 34 1.62 -7.44 15.26
CA LEU A 34 0.22 -7.02 15.30
C LEU A 34 -0.06 -5.81 14.38
N GLU A 35 0.83 -4.81 14.39
CA GLU A 35 0.70 -3.66 13.49
C GLU A 35 0.85 -4.09 12.03
N LEU A 36 1.81 -4.97 11.76
CA LEU A 36 2.04 -5.52 10.44
C LEU A 36 0.81 -6.29 9.91
N GLU A 37 0.20 -7.14 10.73
CA GLU A 37 -1.05 -7.84 10.40
C GLU A 37 -2.20 -6.87 10.11
N GLY A 38 -2.30 -5.77 10.86
CA GLY A 38 -3.29 -4.71 10.62
C GLY A 38 -3.13 -4.05 9.25
N TRP A 39 -1.90 -3.69 8.86
CA TRP A 39 -1.61 -3.13 7.55
C TRP A 39 -1.89 -4.11 6.41
N LEU A 40 -1.55 -5.39 6.59
CA LEU A 40 -1.85 -6.44 5.61
C LEU A 40 -3.35 -6.67 5.45
N ALA A 41 -4.12 -6.63 6.54
CA ALA A 41 -5.58 -6.72 6.49
C ALA A 41 -6.18 -5.54 5.71
N GLN A 42 -5.66 -4.33 5.94
CA GLN A 42 -6.08 -3.14 5.21
C GLN A 42 -5.71 -3.21 3.72
N ALA A 43 -4.52 -3.70 3.39
CA ALA A 43 -4.08 -3.91 2.01
C ALA A 43 -4.95 -4.94 1.27
N ARG A 44 -5.29 -6.06 1.92
CA ARG A 44 -6.22 -7.05 1.36
C ARG A 44 -7.59 -6.44 1.09
N SER A 45 -8.14 -5.72 2.06
CA SER A 45 -9.43 -5.04 1.88
C SER A 45 -9.39 -4.01 0.74
N ALA A 46 -8.29 -3.25 0.63
CA ALA A 46 -8.06 -2.32 -0.47
C ALA A 46 -7.98 -3.02 -1.84
N CYS A 47 -7.39 -4.22 -1.90
CA CYS A 47 -7.35 -5.03 -3.11
C CYS A 47 -8.75 -5.55 -3.47
N ASP A 48 -9.53 -6.01 -2.49
CA ASP A 48 -10.89 -6.55 -2.69
C ASP A 48 -11.85 -5.51 -3.28
N VAL A 49 -11.72 -4.24 -2.86
CA VAL A 49 -12.52 -3.13 -3.41
C VAL A 49 -11.93 -2.53 -4.70
N GLY A 50 -10.82 -3.08 -5.20
CA GLY A 50 -10.13 -2.63 -6.41
C GLY A 50 -9.41 -1.28 -6.26
N ALA A 51 -9.11 -0.86 -5.03
CA ALA A 51 -8.37 0.38 -4.77
C ALA A 51 -6.87 0.22 -5.03
N ILE A 52 -6.31 -0.96 -4.74
CA ILE A 52 -4.97 -1.38 -5.22
C ILE A 52 -5.10 -2.61 -6.12
N SER A 53 -4.07 -2.85 -6.93
CA SER A 53 -3.96 -4.06 -7.76
C SER A 53 -3.41 -5.24 -6.96
N GLN A 54 -3.58 -6.44 -7.50
CA GLN A 54 -3.04 -7.66 -6.90
C GLN A 54 -1.50 -7.64 -6.86
N ASP A 55 -0.84 -7.13 -7.91
CA ASP A 55 0.62 -6.95 -7.95
C ASP A 55 1.12 -6.04 -6.81
N GLN A 56 0.36 -4.98 -6.50
CA GLN A 56 0.68 -4.08 -5.38
C GLN A 56 0.47 -4.75 -4.02
N LEU A 57 -0.53 -5.61 -3.88
CA LEU A 57 -0.75 -6.39 -2.66
C LEU A 57 0.36 -7.42 -2.46
N ASP A 58 0.78 -8.12 -3.52
CA ASP A 58 1.85 -9.11 -3.46
C ASP A 58 3.19 -8.47 -3.05
N ALA A 59 3.51 -7.29 -3.61
CA ALA A 59 4.68 -6.52 -3.18
C ALA A 59 4.64 -6.15 -1.68
N LEU A 60 3.47 -5.74 -1.17
CA LEU A 60 3.29 -5.44 0.25
C LEU A 60 3.42 -6.69 1.13
N LEU A 61 2.95 -7.85 0.66
CA LEU A 61 3.08 -9.13 1.36
C LEU A 61 4.54 -9.60 1.44
N GLU A 62 5.32 -9.43 0.36
CA GLU A 62 6.75 -9.74 0.36
C GLU A 62 7.53 -8.86 1.34
N GLU A 63 7.28 -7.55 1.32
CA GLU A 63 7.87 -6.62 2.26
C GLU A 63 7.49 -6.96 3.70
N ALA A 64 6.19 -7.22 3.94
CA ALA A 64 5.72 -7.62 5.25
C ALA A 64 6.35 -8.93 5.73
N MET A 65 6.55 -9.94 4.87
CA MET A 65 7.27 -11.15 5.25
C MET A 65 8.71 -10.85 5.69
N SER A 66 9.42 -9.99 4.95
CA SER A 66 10.78 -9.59 5.31
C SER A 66 10.82 -8.88 6.68
N ILE A 67 9.88 -7.96 6.91
CA ILE A 67 9.78 -7.21 8.18
C ILE A 67 9.35 -8.14 9.32
N GLY A 68 8.36 -8.99 9.09
CA GLY A 68 7.87 -9.96 10.07
C GLY A 68 8.96 -10.93 10.52
N ASN A 69 9.81 -11.39 9.60
CA ASN A 69 10.99 -12.17 9.96
C ASN A 69 11.94 -11.37 10.85
N ALA A 70 12.26 -10.12 10.46
CA ALA A 70 13.12 -9.24 11.25
C ALA A 70 12.55 -8.97 12.66
N LEU A 71 11.24 -8.81 12.79
CA LEU A 71 10.54 -8.61 14.08
C LEU A 71 10.49 -9.87 14.94
N ALA A 72 10.46 -11.06 14.32
CA ALA A 72 10.44 -12.34 15.04
C ALA A 72 11.82 -12.74 15.59
N GLU A 73 12.91 -12.15 15.07
CA GLU A 73 14.29 -12.40 15.51
C GLU A 73 14.74 -11.49 16.67
N ILE A 74 13.90 -10.57 17.14
CA ILE A 74 14.15 -9.62 18.26
C ILE A 74 13.55 -10.15 19.56
#